data_AF-A0AAU7XWM9-F1
#
_entry.id   AF-A0AAU7XWM9-F1
#
_cell.length_a   1.000
_cell.length_b   1.000
_cell.length_c   1.000
_cell.angle_alpha   90.00
_cell.angle_beta   90.00
_cell.angle_gamma   90.00
#
_symmetry.space_group_name_H-M   'P 1'
#
loop_
_entity.id
_entity.type
_entity.pdbx_description
1 polymer ?
#
loop_
_entity_poly.entity_id
_entity_poly.type
_entity_poly.pdbx_seq_one_letter_code
_entity_poly.pdbx_strand_id
1 'polypeptide(L)'
;MKVLPATVTSALLLLLSQTVSAGFIEDEWEWMIRRDFKEGCVTRAHQYLVISGLNGRHEGAWLVESCEGLFEYGSSYSPDAVPPGGKRISVERLRKLPPLTPEQIKKAYFE
;
A
#
# COMPACT_ATOMS: atom_id res chain seq x y z
N MET A 1 -10.93 17.39 -47.47
CA MET A 1 -10.34 16.70 -46.31
C MET A 1 -11.26 16.91 -45.12
N LYS A 2 -11.81 15.84 -44.53
CA LYS A 2 -12.63 15.88 -43.32
C LYS A 2 -11.69 16.03 -42.12
N VAL A 3 -11.76 17.18 -41.45
CA VAL A 3 -11.02 17.42 -40.20
C VAL A 3 -11.81 16.73 -39.09
N LEU A 4 -11.24 15.67 -38.50
CA LEU A 4 -11.80 15.05 -37.29
C LEU A 4 -11.64 16.02 -36.12
N PRO A 5 -12.66 16.16 -35.25
CA PRO A 5 -12.62 17.10 -34.14
C PRO A 5 -11.67 16.58 -33.05
N ALA A 6 -10.63 17.38 -32.76
CA ALA A 6 -9.57 17.14 -31.78
C ALA A 6 -10.02 17.21 -30.30
N THR A 7 -11.32 17.08 -30.02
CA THR A 7 -11.90 17.25 -28.67
C THR A 7 -12.07 15.94 -27.90
N VAL A 8 -12.02 14.78 -28.57
CA VAL A 8 -12.22 13.47 -27.90
C VAL A 8 -10.93 12.93 -27.25
N THR A 9 -9.75 13.41 -27.68
CA THR A 9 -8.45 12.89 -27.22
C THR A 9 -8.03 13.41 -25.84
N SER A 10 -8.39 14.62 -25.44
CA SER A 10 -7.94 15.20 -24.16
C SER A 10 -8.62 14.60 -22.93
N ALA A 11 -9.88 14.15 -23.04
CA ALA A 11 -10.59 13.54 -21.91
C ALA A 11 -10.01 12.15 -21.54
N LEU A 12 -9.55 11.38 -22.54
CA LEU A 12 -8.99 10.04 -22.34
C LEU A 12 -7.62 10.09 -21.62
N LEU A 13 -6.81 11.12 -21.88
CA LEU A 13 -5.53 11.36 -21.20
C LEU A 13 -5.69 11.76 -19.73
N LEU A 14 -6.77 12.46 -19.36
CA LEU A 14 -7.07 12.86 -17.98
C LEU A 14 -7.66 11.72 -17.12
N LEU A 15 -8.20 10.68 -17.75
CA LEU A 15 -8.69 9.47 -17.07
C LEU A 15 -7.56 8.50 -16.71
N LEU A 16 -6.47 8.48 -17.49
CA LEU A 16 -5.33 7.58 -17.28
C LEU A 16 -4.35 8.04 -16.18
N SER A 17 -4.38 9.31 -15.79
CA SER A 17 -3.48 9.85 -14.76
C SER A 17 -3.95 9.58 -13.32
N GLN A 18 -5.22 9.19 -13.11
CA GLN A 18 -5.79 9.04 -11.77
C GLN A 18 -5.51 7.66 -11.14
N THR A 19 -5.25 6.63 -11.93
CA THR A 19 -4.95 5.27 -11.42
C THR A 19 -3.50 5.13 -10.94
N VAL A 20 -2.61 6.06 -11.31
CA VAL A 20 -1.18 6.02 -10.95
C VAL A 20 -0.96 6.33 -9.46
N SER A 21 -1.86 7.09 -8.83
CA SER A 21 -1.63 7.60 -7.47
C SER A 21 -1.80 6.57 -6.36
N ALA A 22 -2.69 5.58 -6.51
CA ALA A 22 -2.95 4.61 -5.45
C ALA A 22 -1.89 3.48 -5.43
N GLY A 23 -1.56 2.93 -6.62
CA GLY A 23 -0.53 1.89 -6.73
C GLY A 23 0.86 2.38 -6.29
N PHE A 24 1.19 3.65 -6.56
CA PHE A 24 2.46 4.23 -6.14
C PHE A 24 2.65 4.25 -4.61
N ILE A 25 1.58 4.48 -3.83
CA ILE A 25 1.66 4.52 -2.36
C ILE A 25 1.79 3.11 -1.79
N GLU A 26 1.08 2.13 -2.38
CA GLU A 26 1.19 0.73 -2.00
C GLU A 26 2.60 0.19 -2.25
N ASP A 27 3.18 0.47 -3.43
CA ASP A 27 4.55 0.07 -3.79
C ASP A 27 5.58 0.68 -2.82
N GLU A 28 5.44 1.96 -2.47
CA GLU A 28 6.32 2.64 -1.52
C GLU A 28 6.20 2.04 -0.11
N TRP A 29 4.99 1.73 0.36
CA TRP A 29 4.80 1.03 1.63
C TRP A 29 5.45 -0.36 1.62
N GLU A 30 5.24 -1.15 0.56
CA GLU A 30 5.84 -2.48 0.44
C GLU A 30 7.38 -2.38 0.47
N TRP A 31 7.95 -1.44 -0.27
CA TRP A 31 9.40 -1.19 -0.27
C TRP A 31 9.91 -0.83 1.12
N MET A 32 9.22 0.07 1.83
CA MET A 32 9.58 0.46 3.19
C MET A 32 9.53 -0.74 4.16
N ILE A 33 8.50 -1.58 4.07
CA ILE A 33 8.35 -2.80 4.89
C ILE A 33 9.50 -3.77 4.61
N ARG A 34 9.82 -4.04 3.35
CA ARG A 34 10.89 -4.99 2.97
C ARG A 34 12.26 -4.57 3.50
N ARG A 35 12.52 -3.26 3.58
CA ARG A 35 13.79 -2.70 4.09
C ARG A 35 14.01 -2.93 5.60
N ASP A 36 12.96 -3.23 6.36
CA ASP A 36 13.10 -3.58 7.79
C ASP A 36 13.74 -4.97 8.00
N PHE A 37 13.89 -5.76 6.93
CA PHE A 37 14.43 -7.10 6.95
C PHE A 37 15.71 -7.18 6.12
N LYS A 38 16.50 -8.23 6.36
CA LYS A 38 17.62 -8.56 5.48
C LYS A 38 17.12 -8.87 4.07
N GLU A 39 17.94 -8.56 3.08
CA GLU A 39 17.64 -8.85 1.68
C GLU A 39 17.27 -10.33 1.48
N GLY A 40 16.19 -10.58 0.73
CA GLY A 40 15.65 -11.92 0.48
C GLY A 40 14.89 -12.57 1.65
N CYS A 41 14.80 -11.93 2.82
CA CYS A 41 14.11 -12.52 3.98
C CYS A 41 12.59 -12.48 3.84
N VAL A 42 12.01 -11.45 3.22
CA VAL A 42 10.56 -11.32 3.04
C VAL A 42 10.10 -12.17 1.85
N THR A 43 9.38 -13.26 2.13
CA THR A 43 8.80 -14.13 1.11
C THR A 43 7.47 -13.60 0.60
N ARG A 44 6.68 -12.94 1.46
CA ARG A 44 5.41 -12.32 1.11
C ARG A 44 5.15 -11.07 1.93
N ALA A 45 4.67 -10.02 1.29
CA ALA A 45 4.06 -8.87 1.94
C ALA A 45 2.71 -8.65 1.27
N HIS A 46 1.63 -8.61 2.05
CA HIS A 46 0.29 -8.44 1.50
C HIS A 46 -0.50 -7.44 2.33
N GLN A 47 -1.07 -6.45 1.65
CA GLN A 47 -1.99 -5.51 2.26
C GLN A 47 -3.39 -6.14 2.34
N TYR A 48 -3.84 -6.49 3.54
CA TYR A 48 -5.14 -7.13 3.76
C TYR A 48 -6.25 -6.16 4.16
N LEU A 49 -5.89 -4.92 4.51
CA LEU A 49 -6.83 -3.85 4.81
C LEU A 49 -6.34 -2.55 4.20
N VAL A 50 -7.26 -1.84 3.55
CA VAL A 50 -7.04 -0.47 3.05
C VAL A 50 -8.21 0.40 3.51
N ILE A 51 -7.90 1.53 4.12
CA ILE A 51 -8.87 2.54 4.53
C ILE A 51 -8.52 3.83 3.80
N SER A 52 -9.46 4.32 2.98
CA SER A 52 -9.31 5.59 2.26
C SER A 52 -10.23 6.65 2.88
N GLY A 53 -9.63 7.69 3.44
CA GLY A 53 -10.32 8.86 3.97
C GLY A 53 -10.69 9.87 2.88
N LEU A 54 -11.67 10.72 3.18
CA LEU A 54 -12.21 11.71 2.22
C LEU A 54 -11.22 12.83 1.85
N ASN A 55 -10.14 13.01 2.61
CA ASN A 55 -9.08 13.99 2.34
C ASN A 55 -7.87 13.38 1.60
N GLY A 56 -8.02 12.20 0.99
CA GLY A 56 -6.91 11.49 0.34
C GLY A 56 -5.91 10.87 1.33
N ARG A 57 -6.25 10.84 2.63
CA ARG A 57 -5.54 10.04 3.62
C ARG A 57 -5.77 8.57 3.30
N HIS A 58 -4.70 7.78 3.33
CA HIS A 58 -4.78 6.34 3.17
C HIS A 58 -4.11 5.67 4.36
N GLU A 59 -4.76 4.65 4.90
CA GLU A 59 -4.17 3.75 5.88
C GLU A 59 -4.27 2.33 5.35
N GLY A 60 -3.41 1.46 5.84
CA GLY A 60 -3.56 0.05 5.55
C GLY A 60 -2.86 -0.84 6.55
N ALA A 61 -3.26 -2.10 6.57
CA ALA A 61 -2.64 -3.12 7.38
C ALA A 61 -2.06 -4.21 6.48
N TRP A 62 -0.88 -4.68 6.86
CA TRP A 62 -0.06 -5.59 6.07
C TRP A 62 0.28 -6.83 6.87
N LEU A 63 0.20 -7.98 6.21
CA LEU A 63 0.72 -9.24 6.70
C LEU A 63 2.05 -9.53 5.98
N VAL A 64 3.10 -9.74 6.76
CA VAL A 64 4.47 -9.95 6.24
C VAL A 64 4.98 -11.30 6.67
N GLU A 65 5.16 -12.20 5.70
CA GLU A 65 5.82 -13.48 5.86
C GLU A 65 7.32 -13.30 5.59
N SER A 66 8.14 -13.68 6.55
CA SER A 66 9.59 -13.54 6.46
C SER A 66 10.31 -14.74 7.04
N CYS A 67 11.61 -14.81 6.77
CA CYS A 67 12.53 -15.78 7.38
C CYS A 67 12.59 -15.69 8.92
N GLU A 68 12.18 -14.56 9.51
CA GLU A 68 12.13 -14.34 10.97
C GLU A 68 10.77 -14.68 11.60
N GLY A 69 9.77 -15.00 10.76
CA GLY A 69 8.39 -15.31 11.14
C GLY A 69 7.37 -14.38 10.49
N LEU A 70 6.17 -14.35 11.08
CA LEU A 70 5.02 -13.62 10.60
C LEU A 70 4.88 -12.29 11.36
N PHE A 71 4.65 -11.19 10.66
CA PHE A 71 4.52 -9.86 11.25
C PHE A 71 3.31 -9.12 10.72
N GLU A 72 2.76 -8.25 11.56
CA GLU A 72 1.70 -7.32 11.18
C GLU A 72 2.27 -5.91 11.17
N TYR A 73 1.98 -5.19 10.09
CA TYR A 73 2.45 -3.82 9.86
C TYR A 73 1.27 -2.88 9.64
N GLY A 74 1.36 -1.69 10.20
CA GLY A 74 0.50 -0.56 9.89
C GLY A 74 1.18 0.32 8.86
N SER A 75 0.39 0.91 7.97
CA SER A 75 0.85 1.84 6.95
C SER A 75 -0.06 3.07 6.94
N SER A 76 0.53 4.24 6.73
CA SER A 76 -0.24 5.48 6.63
C SER A 76 0.35 6.40 5.58
N TYR A 77 -0.53 7.16 4.94
CA TYR A 77 -0.23 8.23 4.00
C TYR A 77 -1.19 9.38 4.28
N SER A 78 -0.65 10.59 4.43
CA SER A 78 -1.43 11.81 4.61
C SER A 78 -0.96 12.85 3.58
N PRO A 79 -1.82 13.27 2.63
CA PRO A 79 -1.44 14.23 1.59
C PRO A 79 -1.37 15.67 2.12
N ASP A 80 -2.08 15.98 3.20
CA ASP A 80 -2.13 17.30 3.82
C ASP A 80 -0.85 17.64 4.60
N ALA A 81 -0.72 18.91 5.02
CA ALA A 81 0.38 19.40 5.83
C ALA A 81 0.51 18.58 7.13
N VAL A 82 1.44 17.63 7.11
CA VAL A 82 1.74 16.77 8.24
C VAL A 82 2.20 17.66 9.40
N PRO A 83 1.68 17.46 10.63
CA PRO A 83 2.16 18.19 11.80
C PRO A 83 3.70 18.10 11.91
N PRO A 84 4.39 19.11 12.47
CA PRO A 84 5.83 19.06 12.64
C PRO A 84 6.27 17.76 13.34
N GLY A 85 7.13 16.99 12.67
CA GLY A 85 7.63 15.70 13.16
C GLY A 85 6.86 14.46 12.68
N GLY A 86 5.71 14.62 12.02
CA GLY A 86 5.04 13.50 11.35
C GLY A 86 5.66 13.19 9.99
N LYS A 87 5.36 12.00 9.47
CA LYS A 87 5.77 11.58 8.12
C LYS A 87 4.58 11.55 7.19
N ARG A 88 4.77 12.06 5.97
CA ARG A 88 3.75 12.01 4.90
C ARG A 88 3.38 10.58 4.54
N ILE A 89 4.37 9.69 4.57
CA ILE A 89 4.24 8.26 4.37
C ILE A 89 4.98 7.53 5.49
N SER A 90 4.35 6.52 6.07
CA SER A 90 4.95 5.73 7.13
C SER A 90 4.52 4.28 7.06
N VAL A 91 5.40 3.41 7.53
CA VAL A 91 5.08 2.04 7.93
C VAL A 91 5.60 1.81 9.34
N GLU A 92 4.91 0.98 10.09
CA GLU A 92 5.26 0.64 11.47
C GLU A 92 5.00 -0.85 11.70
N ARG A 93 5.99 -1.54 12.27
CA ARG A 93 5.81 -2.91 12.74
C ARG A 93 4.94 -2.88 14.00
N LEU A 94 3.69 -3.35 13.90
CA LEU A 94 2.75 -3.34 15.02
C LEU A 94 3.04 -4.50 15.98
N ARG A 95 3.24 -5.70 15.43
CA ARG A 95 3.51 -6.91 16.23
C ARG A 95 4.11 -8.04 15.42
N LYS A 96 4.77 -8.95 16.13
CA LYS A 96 5.09 -10.30 15.64
C LYS A 96 3.92 -11.22 15.95
N LEU A 97 3.44 -11.94 14.94
CA LEU A 97 2.32 -12.87 15.06
C LEU A 97 2.84 -14.28 15.45
N PRO A 98 2.00 -15.10 16.10
CA PRO A 98 2.32 -16.51 16.27
C PRO A 98 2.47 -17.19 14.91
N PRO A 99 3.19 -18.31 14.82
CA PRO A 99 3.20 -19.12 13.61
C PRO A 99 1.77 -19.56 13.27
N LEU A 100 1.31 -19.25 12.06
CA LEU A 100 0.00 -19.64 11.53
C LEU A 100 0.20 -20.55 10.31
N THR A 101 -0.70 -21.52 10.12
CA THR A 101 -0.72 -22.29 8.87
C THR A 101 -1.27 -21.44 7.72
N PRO A 102 -0.99 -21.79 6.45
CA PRO A 102 -1.56 -21.08 5.31
C PRO A 102 -3.09 -20.96 5.35
N GLU A 103 -3.79 -21.99 5.84
CA GLU A 103 -5.25 -22.00 5.99
C GLU A 103 -5.72 -21.03 7.07
N GLN A 104 -5.00 -20.95 8.19
CA GLN A 104 -5.28 -19.99 9.26
C GLN A 104 -5.04 -18.55 8.79
N ILE A 105 -3.96 -18.33 8.04
CA ILE A 105 -3.67 -17.03 7.42
C ILE A 105 -4.80 -16.63 6.48
N LYS A 106 -5.19 -17.53 5.56
CA LYS A 106 -6.28 -17.28 4.60
C LYS A 106 -7.57 -16.90 5.32
N LYS A 107 -7.97 -17.71 6.32
CA LYS A 107 -9.20 -17.49 7.08
C LYS A 107 -9.20 -16.18 7.90
N ALA A 108 -8.04 -15.77 8.41
CA ALA A 108 -7.96 -14.60 9.29
C ALA A 108 -7.80 -13.27 8.54
N TYR A 109 -7.22 -13.28 7.35
CA TYR A 109 -6.80 -12.06 6.64
C TYR A 109 -7.36 -11.93 5.22
N PHE A 110 -7.93 -12.99 4.63
CA PHE A 110 -8.33 -13.00 3.22
C PHE A 110 -9.78 -13.49 2.99
N GLU A 111 -10.48 -13.88 4.05
CA GLU A 111 -11.89 -14.31 4.06
C GLU A 111 -12.69 -13.40 4.99
#